data_AF-A0AAV0UW75-F1
#
_entry.id   AF-A0AAV0UW75-F1
#
_cell.length_a   1.000
_cell.length_b   1.000
_cell.length_c   1.000
_cell.angle_alpha   90.00
_cell.angle_beta   90.00
_cell.angle_gamma   90.00
#
_symmetry.space_group_name_H-M   'P 1'
#
loop_
_entity.id
_entity.type
_entity.pdbx_description
1 polymer ?
#
loop_
_entity_poly.entity_id
_entity_poly.type
_entity_poly.pdbx_seq_one_letter_code
_entity_poly.pdbx_strand_id
1 'polypeptide(L)'
;MLFHQRRFFAYPCGAPSLLTLNSSSYTLVTTDRCVALLSYDDAGYSLHKLEVDALSTEEVNVIASAVVERPAPCPSQVAVAYAVGEALYVQILTPYHDIADHAEPLKGGDFKLQAAPTCMYSIQASGTNGDVFYGVIVCCTDSMLAIGYIKNKERKKMSNTELRADLDATCTLLDNEQFAEFFPEFATFTHTIIAVDTFLSPERDQGWIAFGCADGLVRVYHGQTYEGRLGGPFTTKDVQLSGPVTCVSFFLKRSATAETASSTWRCNLLVTCAIGQALVYENLFGASDHIEKGEVLMDSDAFDSIFAGITADIDLDGEAEVVLGTDSQVMLAYKERSDDDTSGCQAAKSSVELSGDDSFPAHEKAPTLSTESVQNMWDDLEMVPVTDTDTFVAPEPVVVQRKWQRLSRSQWDMETFGAIYSLLWQDVNHDGVPELLVASSTGIYVYEADPEFVMQKLECVLSALQGSVVDR
;
A
#
# COMPACT_ATOMS: atom_id res chain seq x y z
N MET A 1 -3.86 -14.90 -12.93
CA MET A 1 -2.86 -14.61 -11.88
C MET A 1 -2.95 -15.74 -10.88
N LEU A 2 -1.86 -16.49 -10.69
CA LEU A 2 -1.81 -17.60 -9.76
C LEU A 2 -0.81 -17.26 -8.66
N PHE A 3 -1.30 -17.19 -7.43
CA PHE A 3 -0.50 -16.99 -6.24
C PHE A 3 -0.59 -18.25 -5.37
N HIS A 4 0.51 -18.57 -4.69
CA HIS A 4 0.55 -19.67 -3.73
C HIS A 4 0.82 -19.13 -2.34
N GLN A 5 -0.01 -19.52 -1.38
CA GLN A 5 0.26 -19.24 0.02
C GLN A 5 1.47 -20.06 0.47
N ARG A 6 2.57 -19.37 0.78
CA ARG A 6 3.84 -19.99 1.17
C ARG A 6 4.02 -20.06 2.66
N ARG A 7 3.57 -19.02 3.35
CA ARG A 7 3.66 -18.93 4.80
C ARG A 7 2.43 -18.28 5.37
N PHE A 8 2.08 -18.72 6.57
CA PHE A 8 1.09 -18.08 7.41
C PHE A 8 1.66 -17.93 8.81
N PHE A 9 1.64 -16.69 9.32
CA PHE A 9 2.01 -16.37 10.69
C PHE A 9 0.73 -16.06 11.46
N ALA A 10 0.32 -16.97 12.34
CA ALA A 10 -0.90 -16.80 13.12
C ALA A 10 -0.73 -15.70 14.17
N TYR A 11 -1.68 -14.79 14.22
CA TYR A 11 -1.84 -13.81 15.30
C TYR A 11 -3.17 -14.07 15.98
N PRO A 12 -3.20 -14.87 17.06
CA PRO A 12 -4.45 -15.23 17.72
C PRO A 12 -5.12 -14.04 18.41
N CYS A 13 -4.36 -12.96 18.65
CA CYS A 13 -4.83 -11.70 19.23
C CYS A 13 -4.08 -10.53 18.58
N GLY A 14 -4.80 -9.44 18.33
CA GLY A 14 -4.27 -8.21 17.73
C GLY A 14 -4.55 -8.12 16.24
N ALA A 15 -4.87 -6.92 15.76
CA ALA A 15 -5.01 -6.61 14.35
C ALA A 15 -3.62 -6.24 13.80
N PRO A 16 -2.94 -7.12 13.03
CA PRO A 16 -1.66 -6.78 12.44
C PRO A 16 -1.82 -5.72 11.36
N SER A 17 -0.89 -4.77 11.32
CA SER A 17 -0.64 -3.87 10.21
C SER A 17 0.74 -4.18 9.61
N LEU A 18 0.81 -4.13 8.28
CA LEU A 18 2.06 -4.19 7.54
C LEU A 18 2.46 -2.76 7.21
N LEU A 19 3.71 -2.44 7.49
CA LEU A 19 4.29 -1.15 7.17
C LEU A 19 5.59 -1.40 6.44
N THR A 20 5.74 -0.77 5.29
CA THR A 20 6.99 -0.86 4.51
C THR A 20 7.72 0.44 4.45
N LEU A 21 9.01 0.24 4.24
CA LEU A 21 9.94 1.29 3.98
C LEU A 21 10.26 1.32 2.51
N ASN A 22 10.36 2.54 2.03
CA ASN A 22 10.97 2.85 0.77
C ASN A 22 12.52 2.82 0.90
N SER A 23 13.09 1.71 1.39
CA SER A 23 14.45 1.23 1.11
C SER A 23 14.71 -0.15 1.75
N SER A 24 14.54 -1.21 0.95
CA SER A 24 15.37 -2.44 0.86
C SER A 24 15.91 -3.15 2.12
N SER A 25 15.48 -2.87 3.35
CA SER A 25 16.13 -3.47 4.54
C SER A 25 15.21 -4.29 5.41
N TYR A 26 13.97 -3.84 5.67
CA TYR A 26 13.09 -4.52 6.64
C TYR A 26 11.61 -4.36 6.29
N THR A 27 10.85 -5.45 6.38
CA THR A 27 9.38 -5.43 6.38
C THR A 27 8.90 -5.46 7.82
N LEU A 28 8.26 -4.36 8.27
CA LEU A 28 7.77 -4.26 9.63
C LEU A 28 6.36 -4.83 9.74
N VAL A 29 6.18 -5.65 10.76
CA VAL A 29 4.91 -6.20 11.18
C VAL A 29 4.58 -5.62 12.54
N THR A 30 3.49 -4.85 12.61
CA THR A 30 3.09 -4.17 13.83
C THR A 30 1.72 -4.63 14.27
N THR A 31 1.58 -4.92 15.55
CA THR A 31 0.32 -5.26 16.21
C THR A 31 0.17 -4.36 17.42
N ASP A 32 -0.97 -4.40 18.09
CA ASP A 32 -1.19 -3.76 19.40
C ASP A 32 -0.27 -4.30 20.50
N ARG A 33 0.41 -5.44 20.29
CA ARG A 33 1.24 -6.12 21.32
C ARG A 33 2.72 -6.20 21.01
N CYS A 34 3.11 -6.06 19.76
CA CYS A 34 4.50 -6.17 19.36
C CYS A 34 4.78 -5.59 17.98
N VAL A 35 6.06 -5.27 17.78
CA VAL A 35 6.66 -5.04 16.47
C VAL A 35 7.58 -6.20 16.16
N ALA A 36 7.55 -6.69 14.93
CA ALA A 36 8.40 -7.76 14.44
C ALA A 36 8.94 -7.43 13.04
N LEU A 37 10.07 -8.05 12.71
CA LEU A 37 10.69 -7.98 11.39
C LEU A 37 10.35 -9.25 10.62
N LEU A 38 9.72 -9.11 9.47
CA LEU A 38 9.57 -10.18 8.50
C LEU A 38 10.81 -10.21 7.61
N SER A 39 11.47 -11.36 7.57
CA SER A 39 12.68 -11.61 6.78
C SER A 39 12.58 -12.94 6.05
N TYR A 40 13.45 -13.12 5.07
CA TYR A 40 13.64 -14.38 4.36
C TYR A 40 15.09 -14.83 4.52
N ASP A 41 15.29 -16.05 5.00
CA ASP A 41 16.62 -16.65 5.22
C ASP A 41 16.67 -18.10 4.67
N ASP A 42 17.75 -18.83 4.94
CA ASP A 42 17.93 -20.23 4.48
C ASP A 42 16.81 -21.18 4.94
N ALA A 43 16.07 -20.84 6.00
CA ALA A 43 14.91 -21.59 6.51
C ALA A 43 13.56 -21.09 5.94
N GLY A 44 13.59 -20.07 5.07
CA GLY A 44 12.42 -19.42 4.46
C GLY A 44 11.96 -18.19 5.23
N TYR A 45 10.67 -17.84 5.09
CA TYR A 45 10.11 -16.68 5.80
C TYR A 45 10.11 -16.88 7.32
N SER A 46 10.73 -15.94 8.01
CA SER A 46 10.87 -15.89 9.46
C SER A 46 10.37 -14.54 9.98
N LEU A 47 9.85 -14.56 11.21
CA LEU A 47 9.31 -13.38 11.87
C LEU A 47 10.02 -13.20 13.21
N HIS A 48 10.80 -12.12 13.32
CA HIS A 48 11.62 -11.83 14.49
C HIS A 48 11.01 -10.69 15.29
N LYS A 49 10.44 -11.02 16.45
CA LYS A 49 9.89 -10.02 17.37
C LYS A 49 11.00 -9.14 17.93
N LEU A 50 10.80 -7.82 17.87
CA LEU A 50 11.69 -6.85 18.49
C LEU A 50 11.43 -6.80 20.00
N GLU A 51 12.51 -6.88 20.77
CA GLU A 51 12.44 -6.62 22.21
C GLU A 51 12.39 -5.11 22.43
N VAL A 52 11.27 -4.66 23.00
CA VAL A 52 11.07 -3.29 23.46
C VAL A 52 11.08 -3.38 24.97
N ASP A 53 11.94 -2.61 25.64
CA ASP A 53 12.16 -2.72 27.08
C ASP A 53 10.84 -2.67 27.87
N ALA A 54 9.91 -1.80 27.44
CA ALA A 54 8.59 -1.66 28.02
C ALA A 54 7.64 -2.84 27.72
N LEU A 55 7.74 -3.50 26.55
CA LEU A 55 6.87 -4.63 26.16
C LEU A 55 7.12 -5.91 26.97
N SER A 56 8.14 -5.94 27.83
CA SER A 56 8.32 -7.01 28.83
C SER A 56 7.26 -6.97 29.93
N THR A 57 6.48 -5.89 30.03
CA THR A 57 5.38 -5.71 30.97
C THR A 57 4.02 -5.84 30.25
N GLU A 58 3.05 -6.57 30.83
CA GLU A 58 1.76 -6.90 30.19
C GLU A 58 0.82 -5.69 29.92
N GLU A 59 1.22 -4.47 30.30
CA GLU A 59 0.37 -3.25 30.24
C GLU A 59 0.67 -2.34 29.03
N VAL A 60 1.45 -2.79 28.06
CA VAL A 60 1.87 -1.96 26.93
C VAL A 60 1.01 -2.21 25.68
N ASN A 61 0.59 -1.12 25.04
CA ASN A 61 -0.13 -1.12 23.77
C ASN A 61 0.71 -0.42 22.69
N VAL A 62 1.15 -1.16 21.68
CA VAL A 62 1.88 -0.60 20.53
C VAL A 62 0.88 0.07 19.58
N ILE A 63 1.21 1.27 19.12
CA ILE A 63 0.31 2.08 18.30
C ILE A 63 0.79 2.13 16.85
N ALA A 64 2.07 2.45 16.65
CA ALA A 64 2.65 2.60 15.33
C ALA A 64 4.16 2.31 15.36
N SER A 65 4.72 2.03 14.20
CA SER A 65 6.16 1.85 14.03
C SER A 65 6.61 2.39 12.69
N ALA A 66 7.85 2.89 12.62
CA ALA A 66 8.49 3.23 11.35
C ALA A 66 10.00 3.03 11.50
N VAL A 67 10.76 3.12 10.41
CA VAL A 67 12.21 3.00 10.48
C VAL A 67 12.88 4.34 10.29
N VAL A 68 13.82 4.61 11.18
CA VAL A 68 14.76 5.70 11.08
C VAL A 68 15.89 5.23 10.17
N GLU A 69 15.77 5.56 8.89
CA GLU A 69 16.79 5.28 7.90
C GLU A 69 18.07 6.05 8.24
N ARG A 70 19.23 5.41 8.08
CA ARG A 70 20.52 6.08 8.25
C ARG A 70 21.36 5.89 7.00
N PRO A 71 22.13 6.91 6.57
CA PRO A 71 23.02 6.76 5.45
C PRO A 71 24.09 5.72 5.77
N ALA A 72 24.35 4.80 4.82
CA ALA A 72 25.42 3.81 4.94
C ALA A 72 26.76 4.50 5.31
N PRO A 73 27.54 3.94 6.24
CA PRO A 73 27.48 2.56 6.77
C PRO A 73 26.68 2.41 8.07
N CYS A 74 25.89 3.40 8.50
CA CYS A 74 25.15 3.29 9.76
C CYS A 74 23.92 2.37 9.59
N PRO A 75 23.68 1.43 10.52
CA PRO A 75 22.49 0.58 10.45
C PRO A 75 21.22 1.41 10.67
N SER A 76 20.15 1.04 9.97
CA SER A 76 18.83 1.63 10.17
C SER A 76 18.27 1.20 11.53
N GLN A 77 17.44 2.06 12.13
CA GLN A 77 16.84 1.81 13.44
C GLN A 77 15.31 1.79 13.35
N VAL A 78 14.64 1.15 14.29
CA VAL A 78 13.18 1.07 14.33
C VAL A 78 12.66 2.00 15.42
N ALA A 79 11.76 2.91 15.07
CA ALA A 79 11.02 3.72 16.02
C ALA A 79 9.68 3.05 16.31
N VAL A 80 9.36 2.87 17.59
CA VAL A 80 8.12 2.24 18.05
C VAL A 80 7.38 3.21 18.96
N ALA A 81 6.18 3.60 18.57
CA ALA A 81 5.25 4.36 19.39
C ALA A 81 4.34 3.42 20.19
N TYR A 82 4.24 3.63 21.50
CA TYR A 82 3.45 2.79 22.39
C TYR A 82 2.86 3.58 23.56
N ALA A 83 1.84 3.01 24.20
CA ALA A 83 1.20 3.50 25.41
C ALA A 83 1.45 2.55 26.59
N VAL A 84 1.66 3.12 27.77
CA VAL A 84 1.67 2.43 29.06
C VAL A 84 0.67 3.12 29.98
N GLY A 85 -0.50 2.52 30.15
CA GLY A 85 -1.66 3.22 30.71
C GLY A 85 -2.00 4.47 29.87
N GLU A 86 -1.99 5.64 30.51
CA GLU A 86 -2.26 6.94 29.85
C GLU A 86 -1.00 7.63 29.28
N ALA A 87 0.18 7.07 29.55
CA ALA A 87 1.45 7.69 29.13
C ALA A 87 1.89 7.16 27.77
N LEU A 88 2.30 8.08 26.89
CA LEU A 88 2.64 7.80 25.50
C LEU A 88 4.13 8.01 25.27
N TYR A 89 4.75 7.09 24.52
CA TYR A 89 6.19 7.06 24.30
C TYR A 89 6.55 6.69 22.86
N VAL A 90 7.72 7.11 22.43
CA VAL A 90 8.44 6.59 21.26
C VAL A 90 9.80 6.10 21.73
N GLN A 91 10.13 4.86 21.42
CA GLN A 91 11.44 4.28 21.67
C GLN A 91 12.13 3.98 20.35
N ILE A 92 13.43 4.28 20.27
CA ILE A 92 14.27 3.93 19.13
C ILE A 92 15.04 2.65 19.45
N LEU A 93 15.01 1.69 18.54
CA LEU A 93 15.58 0.36 18.70
C LEU A 93 16.55 0.07 17.57
N THR A 94 17.63 -0.65 17.87
CA THR A 94 18.54 -1.16 16.84
C THR A 94 18.21 -2.63 16.59
N PRO A 95 17.83 -3.03 15.37
CA PRO A 95 17.61 -4.44 15.03
C PRO A 95 18.85 -5.29 15.34
N TYR A 96 18.65 -6.46 15.97
CA TYR A 96 19.74 -7.36 16.35
C TYR A 96 20.58 -7.85 15.16
N HIS A 97 20.03 -7.86 13.95
CA HIS A 97 20.72 -8.39 12.78
C HIS A 97 21.94 -7.55 12.33
N ASP A 98 22.02 -6.29 12.79
CA ASP A 98 23.12 -5.36 12.47
C ASP A 98 24.22 -5.31 13.55
N ILE A 99 24.06 -6.07 14.65
CA ILE A 99 25.03 -6.11 15.74
C ILE A 99 26.00 -7.27 15.48
N ALA A 100 27.20 -6.96 14.98
CA ALA A 100 28.32 -7.90 15.07
C ALA A 100 28.49 -8.32 16.55
N ASP A 101 28.64 -9.63 16.81
CA ASP A 101 28.61 -10.42 18.07
C ASP A 101 29.20 -9.84 19.38
N HIS A 102 29.71 -8.59 19.41
CA HIS A 102 30.41 -7.98 20.54
C HIS A 102 29.99 -6.53 20.86
N ALA A 103 28.91 -5.98 20.30
CA ALA A 103 28.43 -4.65 20.67
C ALA A 103 27.16 -4.71 21.55
N GLU A 104 27.18 -4.04 22.70
CA GLU A 104 25.97 -3.82 23.50
C GLU A 104 24.92 -3.07 22.65
N PRO A 105 23.62 -3.41 22.76
CA PRO A 105 22.59 -2.69 22.04
C PRO A 105 22.67 -1.19 22.38
N LEU A 106 22.85 -0.35 21.36
CA LEU A 106 22.74 1.09 21.49
C LEU A 106 21.36 1.38 22.07
N LYS A 107 21.30 1.85 23.32
CA LYS A 107 20.08 2.39 23.92
C LYS A 107 19.62 3.57 23.07
N GLY A 108 18.67 3.33 22.17
CA GLY A 108 18.05 4.39 21.41
C GLY A 108 17.23 5.29 22.34
N GLY A 109 17.05 6.54 21.93
CA GLY A 109 16.37 7.54 22.76
C GLY A 109 14.92 7.15 23.06
N ASP A 110 14.49 7.42 24.29
CA ASP A 110 13.10 7.33 24.73
C ASP A 110 12.49 8.74 24.77
N PHE A 111 11.40 8.94 24.04
CA PHE A 111 10.72 10.23 23.92
C PHE A 111 9.29 10.12 24.46
N LYS A 112 8.91 11.01 25.38
CA LYS A 112 7.53 11.08 25.87
C LYS A 112 6.68 11.96 24.95
N LEU A 113 5.55 11.44 24.50
CA LEU A 113 4.60 12.17 23.67
C LEU A 113 3.57 12.92 24.53
N GLN A 114 3.04 14.02 23.97
CA GLN A 114 1.98 14.81 24.59
C GLN A 114 0.59 14.49 24.04
N ALA A 115 0.52 13.99 22.81
CA ALA A 115 -0.70 13.63 22.10
C ALA A 115 -0.63 12.20 21.57
N ALA A 116 -1.79 11.58 21.38
CA ALA A 116 -1.90 10.20 20.91
C ALA A 116 -1.39 10.08 19.46
N PRO A 117 -0.41 9.20 19.19
CA PRO A 117 0.03 8.93 17.83
C PRO A 117 -1.06 8.18 17.08
N THR A 118 -1.15 8.42 15.78
CA THR A 118 -2.13 7.79 14.88
C THR A 118 -1.45 6.92 13.82
N CYS A 119 -0.35 7.40 13.24
CA CYS A 119 0.51 6.65 12.34
C CYS A 119 1.94 7.19 12.36
N MET A 120 2.89 6.43 11.80
CA MET A 120 4.28 6.84 11.65
C MET A 120 4.77 6.47 10.25
N TYR A 121 5.64 7.32 9.70
CA TYR A 121 6.28 7.04 8.41
C TYR A 121 7.70 7.61 8.37
N SER A 122 8.54 6.99 7.55
CA SER A 122 9.94 7.38 7.36
C SER A 122 10.06 8.54 6.37
N ILE A 123 10.97 9.46 6.63
CA ILE A 123 11.23 10.58 5.74
C ILE A 123 12.70 10.97 5.73
N GLN A 124 13.16 11.37 4.54
CA GLN A 124 14.41 12.09 4.37
C GLN A 124 14.10 13.46 3.76
N ALA A 125 14.61 14.50 4.39
CA ALA A 125 14.34 15.88 3.96
C ALA A 125 15.62 16.71 3.93
N SER A 126 15.74 17.57 2.92
CA SER A 126 16.83 18.54 2.84
C SER A 126 16.35 19.89 3.36
N GLY A 127 17.05 20.43 4.35
CA GLY A 127 16.79 21.76 4.91
C GLY A 127 17.41 22.86 4.06
N THR A 128 16.97 24.10 4.30
CA THR A 128 17.39 25.29 3.54
C THR A 128 18.88 25.59 3.69
N ASN A 129 19.47 25.25 4.84
CA ASN A 129 20.88 25.45 5.15
C ASN A 129 21.81 24.35 4.60
N GLY A 130 21.27 23.40 3.81
CA GLY A 130 22.01 22.26 3.28
C GLY A 130 22.14 21.10 4.28
N ASP A 131 21.57 21.21 5.47
CA ASP A 131 21.40 20.09 6.39
C ASP A 131 20.42 19.06 5.84
N VAL A 132 20.57 17.81 6.24
CA VAL A 132 19.69 16.72 5.83
C VAL A 132 19.17 16.03 7.07
N PHE A 133 17.85 15.95 7.18
CA PHE A 133 17.16 15.18 8.20
C PHE A 133 16.90 13.75 7.70
N TYR A 134 17.20 12.78 8.56
CA TYR A 134 16.86 11.37 8.38
C TYR A 134 16.09 10.90 9.61
N GLY A 135 14.85 10.50 9.45
CA GLY A 135 14.03 10.17 10.61
C GLY A 135 12.65 9.68 10.28
N VAL A 136 11.80 9.75 11.29
CA VAL A 136 10.39 9.40 11.20
C VAL A 136 9.55 10.61 11.58
N ILE A 137 8.41 10.75 10.91
CA ILE A 137 7.34 11.62 11.34
C ILE A 137 6.36 10.80 12.16
N VAL A 138 6.06 11.28 13.36
CA VAL A 138 5.02 10.77 14.23
C VAL A 138 3.80 11.66 14.06
N CYS A 139 2.78 11.16 13.36
CA CYS A 139 1.50 11.83 13.26
C CYS A 139 0.74 11.62 14.56
N CYS A 140 0.31 12.70 15.19
CA CYS A 140 -0.53 12.69 16.36
C CYS A 140 -1.91 13.27 16.01
N THR A 141 -2.86 13.17 16.93
CA THR A 141 -4.24 13.64 16.74
C THR A 141 -4.36 15.08 16.23
N ASP A 142 -3.46 15.98 16.64
CA ASP A 142 -3.52 17.42 16.37
C ASP A 142 -2.17 18.04 15.96
N SER A 143 -1.13 17.23 15.81
CA SER A 143 0.24 17.70 15.59
C SER A 143 1.10 16.63 14.94
N MET A 144 2.26 17.03 14.44
CA MET A 144 3.30 16.13 13.93
C MET A 144 4.60 16.42 14.64
N LEU A 145 5.37 15.36 14.89
CA LEU A 145 6.69 15.43 15.50
C LEU A 145 7.68 14.72 14.59
N ALA A 146 8.90 15.24 14.49
CA ALA A 146 9.98 14.58 13.75
C ALA A 146 11.04 14.08 14.73
N ILE A 147 11.34 12.79 14.68
CA ILE A 147 12.37 12.15 15.49
C ILE A 147 13.40 11.56 14.54
N GLY A 148 14.66 11.97 14.67
CA GLY A 148 15.71 11.55 13.76
C GLY A 148 17.06 12.20 13.98
N TYR A 149 17.85 12.19 12.90
CA TYR A 149 19.21 12.68 12.83
C TYR A 149 19.32 13.84 11.85
N ILE A 150 20.10 14.85 12.20
CA ILE A 150 20.47 15.92 11.27
C ILE A 150 21.94 15.76 10.88
N LYS A 151 22.22 15.70 9.57
CA LYS A 151 23.57 15.64 9.01
C LYS A 151 23.86 16.88 8.18
N ASN A 152 24.96 17.54 8.48
CA ASN A 152 25.39 18.75 7.77
C ASN A 152 26.26 18.43 6.54
N LYS A 153 25.91 19.00 5.38
CA LYS A 153 26.59 18.75 4.08
C LYS A 153 28.00 19.31 3.97
N GLU A 154 28.42 20.27 4.79
CA GLU A 154 29.75 20.90 4.65
C GLU A 154 30.91 19.97 5.06
N ARG A 155 30.62 18.84 5.73
CA ARG A 155 31.64 17.89 6.21
C ARG A 155 31.98 16.81 5.17
N LYS A 156 32.52 17.22 4.02
CA LYS A 156 32.84 16.33 2.88
C LYS A 156 34.07 15.42 3.05
N LYS A 157 34.75 15.39 4.19
CA LYS A 157 35.82 14.41 4.47
C LYS A 157 35.67 13.84 5.87
N MET A 158 35.03 12.69 5.95
CA MET A 158 34.86 11.94 7.19
C MET A 158 36.20 11.31 7.59
N SER A 159 36.76 11.76 8.70
CA SER A 159 37.86 11.09 9.40
C SER A 159 37.34 9.88 10.19
N ASN A 160 38.21 8.91 10.52
CA ASN A 160 37.82 7.73 11.33
C ASN A 160 37.18 8.09 12.70
N THR A 161 37.49 9.27 13.23
CA THR A 161 36.90 9.78 14.48
C THR A 161 35.46 10.24 14.30
N GLU A 162 35.10 10.75 13.12
CA GLU A 162 33.75 11.25 12.81
C GLU A 162 32.79 10.13 12.42
N LEU A 163 33.29 9.04 11.82
CA LEU A 163 32.51 7.80 11.63
C LEU A 163 32.02 7.24 12.96
N ARG A 164 32.87 7.24 13.99
CA ARG A 164 32.48 6.84 15.34
C ARG A 164 31.44 7.78 15.94
N ALA A 165 31.55 9.09 15.71
CA ALA A 165 30.57 10.06 16.20
C ALA A 165 29.20 9.94 15.50
N ASP A 166 29.15 9.63 14.20
CA ASP A 166 27.89 9.35 13.49
C ASP A 166 27.29 8.00 13.95
N LEU A 167 28.11 6.97 14.20
CA LEU A 167 27.66 5.69 14.78
C LEU A 167 27.05 5.88 16.18
N ASP A 168 27.68 6.68 17.03
CA ASP A 168 27.25 7.01 18.40
C ASP A 168 26.21 8.15 18.45
N ALA A 169 25.83 8.73 17.31
CA ALA A 169 24.84 9.80 17.28
C ALA A 169 23.51 9.26 17.83
N THR A 170 22.97 9.99 18.80
CA THR A 170 21.67 9.70 19.41
C THR A 170 20.59 10.38 18.60
N CYS A 171 19.48 9.67 18.43
CA CYS A 171 18.30 10.21 17.78
C CYS A 171 17.79 11.40 18.59
N THR A 172 17.26 12.44 17.92
CA THR A 172 16.77 13.66 18.56
C THR A 172 15.37 13.99 18.10
N LEU A 173 14.55 14.53 19.00
CA LEU A 173 13.27 15.15 18.66
C LEU A 173 13.55 16.57 18.16
N LEU A 174 13.07 16.90 16.96
CA LEU A 174 13.16 18.26 16.44
C LEU A 174 12.27 19.20 17.25
N ASP A 175 12.80 20.36 17.60
CA ASP A 175 11.96 21.44 18.12
C ASP A 175 11.09 22.06 17.02
N ASN A 176 10.16 22.94 17.40
CA ASN A 176 9.20 23.54 16.46
C ASN A 176 9.89 24.39 15.37
N GLU A 177 11.02 25.04 15.67
CA GLU A 177 11.74 25.88 14.71
C GLU A 177 12.46 25.00 13.68
N GLN A 178 13.16 23.96 14.15
CA GLN A 178 13.80 22.95 13.31
C GLN A 178 12.78 22.21 12.46
N PHE A 179 11.67 21.78 13.06
CA PHE A 179 10.60 21.09 12.33
C PHE A 179 10.04 21.96 11.21
N ALA A 180 9.76 23.24 11.48
CA ALA A 180 9.26 24.17 10.47
C ALA A 180 10.31 24.52 9.40
N GLU A 181 11.61 24.42 9.69
CA GLU A 181 12.67 24.61 8.69
C GLU A 181 12.69 23.47 7.66
N PHE A 182 12.56 22.21 8.12
CA PHE A 182 12.53 21.05 7.23
C PHE A 182 11.16 20.84 6.58
N PHE A 183 10.08 21.17 7.29
CA PHE A 183 8.71 20.83 6.92
C PHE A 183 7.72 21.99 7.18
N PRO A 184 7.88 23.14 6.51
CA PRO A 184 7.04 24.31 6.79
C PRO A 184 5.55 24.04 6.51
N GLU A 185 5.24 23.28 5.46
CA GLU A 185 3.87 22.92 5.13
C GLU A 185 3.26 21.91 6.10
N PHE A 186 4.06 21.07 6.77
CA PHE A 186 3.56 20.10 7.76
C PHE A 186 3.36 20.76 9.11
N ALA A 187 4.17 21.76 9.46
CA ALA A 187 4.05 22.54 10.69
C ALA A 187 2.70 23.28 10.81
N THR A 188 2.05 23.54 9.67
CA THR A 188 0.75 24.22 9.61
C THR A 188 -0.43 23.26 9.42
N PHE A 189 -0.16 21.97 9.25
CA PHE A 189 -1.19 20.96 9.01
C PHE A 189 -1.83 20.52 10.34
N THR A 190 -3.17 20.56 10.40
CA THR A 190 -3.93 20.38 11.66
C THR A 190 -4.95 19.25 11.63
N HIS A 191 -5.12 18.58 10.49
CA HIS A 191 -6.04 17.46 10.37
C HIS A 191 -5.41 16.19 10.94
N THR A 192 -6.20 15.32 11.56
CA THR A 192 -5.73 14.05 12.11
C THR A 192 -5.40 13.08 10.97
N ILE A 193 -4.11 12.88 10.71
CA ILE A 193 -3.62 11.95 9.69
C ILE A 193 -3.74 10.51 10.20
N ILE A 194 -4.29 9.62 9.38
CA ILE A 194 -4.45 8.20 9.69
C ILE A 194 -3.89 7.27 8.61
N ALA A 195 -3.63 7.79 7.41
CA ALA A 195 -2.97 7.06 6.32
C ALA A 195 -1.93 7.97 5.64
N VAL A 196 -0.78 7.41 5.30
CA VAL A 196 0.29 8.13 4.58
C VAL A 196 0.85 7.23 3.50
N ASP A 197 1.11 7.81 2.33
CA ASP A 197 1.94 7.18 1.32
C ASP A 197 2.98 8.17 0.79
N THR A 198 4.16 7.65 0.46
CA THR A 198 5.33 8.43 0.07
C THR A 198 5.95 7.77 -1.16
N PHE A 199 6.03 8.51 -2.27
CA PHE A 199 6.55 7.99 -3.52
C PHE A 199 7.63 8.90 -4.08
N LEU A 200 8.72 8.32 -4.58
CA LEU A 200 9.77 9.03 -5.32
C LEU A 200 9.81 8.51 -6.75
N SER A 201 9.92 9.40 -7.73
CA SER A 201 10.05 8.99 -9.13
C SER A 201 11.25 8.05 -9.31
N PRO A 202 11.20 7.10 -10.26
CA PRO A 202 12.34 6.23 -10.56
C PRO A 202 13.61 7.01 -10.94
N GLU A 203 13.45 8.18 -11.55
CA GLU A 203 14.53 9.10 -11.93
C GLU A 203 15.02 9.95 -10.75
N ARG A 204 14.35 9.87 -9.60
CA ARG A 204 14.65 10.60 -8.36
C ARG A 204 14.79 12.10 -8.57
N ASP A 205 13.91 12.65 -9.41
CA ASP A 205 13.77 14.07 -9.72
C ASP A 205 12.49 14.71 -9.13
N GLN A 206 11.47 13.88 -8.86
CA GLN A 206 10.18 14.28 -8.30
C GLN A 206 9.78 13.34 -7.17
N GLY A 207 8.95 13.84 -6.25
CA GLY A 207 8.33 12.99 -5.25
C GLY A 207 7.02 13.55 -4.73
N TRP A 208 6.27 12.65 -4.11
CA TRP A 208 4.91 12.89 -3.66
C TRP A 208 4.70 12.33 -2.26
N ILE A 209 3.86 13.02 -1.49
CA ILE A 209 3.37 12.56 -0.19
C ILE A 209 1.87 12.76 -0.17
N ALA A 210 1.11 11.72 0.16
CA ALA A 210 -0.33 11.81 0.37
C ALA A 210 -0.64 11.60 1.85
N PHE A 211 -1.48 12.47 2.41
CA PHE A 211 -2.07 12.31 3.74
C PHE A 211 -3.56 12.01 3.59
N GLY A 212 -4.00 10.89 4.16
CA GLY A 212 -5.39 10.56 4.38
C GLY A 212 -5.79 10.87 5.83
N CYS A 213 -6.84 11.66 6.01
CA CYS A 213 -7.25 12.16 7.32
C CYS A 213 -8.54 11.51 7.84
N ALA A 214 -8.71 11.55 9.16
CA ALA A 214 -9.87 11.00 9.86
C ALA A 214 -11.19 11.71 9.52
N ASP A 215 -11.13 12.95 9.01
CA ASP A 215 -12.28 13.74 8.59
C ASP A 215 -12.58 13.63 7.09
N GLY A 216 -11.89 12.73 6.38
CA GLY A 216 -12.07 12.52 4.95
C GLY A 216 -11.27 13.45 4.05
N LEU A 217 -10.46 14.37 4.59
CA LEU A 217 -9.52 15.14 3.79
C LEU A 217 -8.38 14.24 3.29
N VAL A 218 -8.09 14.35 2.00
CA VAL A 218 -6.86 13.83 1.39
C VAL A 218 -6.05 15.01 0.90
N ARG A 219 -4.81 15.16 1.36
CA ARG A 219 -3.90 16.19 0.87
C ARG A 219 -2.69 15.55 0.21
N VAL A 220 -2.41 15.94 -1.02
CA VAL A 220 -1.30 15.46 -1.82
C VAL A 220 -0.30 16.58 -2.00
N TYR A 221 0.94 16.34 -1.60
CA TYR A 221 2.10 17.19 -1.77
C TYR A 221 2.92 16.67 -2.95
N HIS A 222 3.38 17.56 -3.82
CA HIS A 222 4.30 17.28 -4.91
C HIS A 222 5.48 18.24 -4.85
N GLY A 223 6.69 17.69 -4.82
CA GLY A 223 7.93 18.46 -4.72
C GLY A 223 9.02 17.91 -5.63
N GLN A 224 10.06 18.72 -5.81
CA GLN A 224 11.29 18.26 -6.46
C GLN A 224 12.12 17.45 -5.47
N THR A 225 12.89 16.50 -5.97
CA THR A 225 13.83 15.75 -5.15
C THR A 225 15.26 16.19 -5.44
N TYR A 226 16.04 16.38 -4.38
CA TYR A 226 17.46 16.70 -4.47
C TYR A 226 18.28 15.58 -3.85
N GLU A 227 19.19 14.98 -4.63
CA GLU A 227 19.95 13.79 -4.22
C GLU A 227 19.04 12.63 -3.76
N GLY A 228 17.87 12.47 -4.40
CA GLY A 228 16.89 11.42 -4.05
C GLY A 228 16.13 11.65 -2.75
N ARG A 229 16.13 12.88 -2.22
CA ARG A 229 15.37 13.27 -1.02
C ARG A 229 14.33 14.28 -1.39
N LEU A 230 13.14 14.15 -0.82
CA LEU A 230 12.05 15.07 -1.11
C LEU A 230 12.31 16.42 -0.43
N GLY A 231 12.14 17.50 -1.18
CA GLY A 231 12.31 18.85 -0.69
C GLY A 231 11.18 19.77 -1.15
N GLY A 232 10.79 20.69 -0.28
CA GLY A 232 9.89 21.78 -0.63
C GLY A 232 10.56 22.83 -1.53
N PRO A 233 9.81 23.84 -2.00
CA PRO A 233 8.39 24.06 -1.71
C PRO A 233 7.47 23.05 -2.40
N PHE A 234 6.39 22.66 -1.72
CA PHE A 234 5.44 21.70 -2.25
C PHE A 234 4.28 22.35 -3.00
N THR A 235 3.92 21.80 -4.15
CA THR A 235 2.60 22.02 -4.76
C THR A 235 1.60 21.11 -4.07
N THR A 236 0.44 21.62 -3.69
CA THR A 236 -0.58 20.88 -2.94
C THR A 236 -1.87 20.70 -3.74
N LYS A 237 -2.53 19.56 -3.53
CA LYS A 237 -3.88 19.27 -4.04
C LYS A 237 -4.70 18.57 -2.97
N ASP A 238 -5.94 19.03 -2.82
CA ASP A 238 -6.86 18.55 -1.79
C ASP A 238 -8.06 17.85 -2.44
N VAL A 239 -8.47 16.73 -1.83
CA VAL A 239 -9.67 15.98 -2.17
C VAL A 239 -10.45 15.75 -0.88
N GLN A 240 -11.77 15.91 -0.92
CA GLN A 240 -12.64 15.67 0.24
C GLN A 240 -13.53 14.45 0.00
N LEU A 241 -13.49 13.51 0.93
CA LEU A 241 -14.33 12.31 0.98
C LEU A 241 -15.42 12.44 2.04
N SER A 242 -16.34 11.48 2.04
CA SER A 242 -17.52 11.48 2.93
C SER A 242 -17.26 10.86 4.30
N GLY A 243 -16.09 10.23 4.51
CA GLY A 243 -15.74 9.55 5.75
C GLY A 243 -14.23 9.40 5.93
N PRO A 244 -13.78 8.81 7.05
CA PRO A 244 -12.36 8.65 7.38
C PRO A 244 -11.60 7.92 6.27
N VAL A 245 -10.44 8.47 5.88
CA VAL A 245 -9.59 7.87 4.84
C VAL A 245 -8.83 6.69 5.41
N THR A 246 -9.07 5.49 4.89
CA THR A 246 -8.46 4.25 5.40
C THR A 246 -7.12 3.95 4.74
N CYS A 247 -6.95 4.35 3.49
CA CYS A 247 -5.71 4.17 2.77
C CYS A 247 -5.58 5.19 1.62
N VAL A 248 -4.34 5.59 1.36
CA VAL A 248 -3.89 6.31 0.16
C VAL A 248 -2.76 5.50 -0.47
N SER A 249 -2.73 5.37 -1.79
CA SER A 249 -1.65 4.64 -2.49
C SER A 249 -1.37 5.24 -3.86
N PHE A 250 -0.13 5.66 -4.10
CA PHE A 250 0.33 6.22 -5.37
C PHE A 250 0.68 5.12 -6.36
N PHE A 251 0.39 5.39 -7.63
CA PHE A 251 0.93 4.63 -8.74
C PHE A 251 1.22 5.58 -9.90
N LEU A 252 2.41 5.45 -10.50
CA LEU A 252 2.83 6.30 -11.59
C LEU A 252 2.61 5.63 -12.94
N LYS A 253 2.21 6.45 -13.92
CA LYS A 253 2.20 6.05 -15.33
C LYS A 253 3.09 6.97 -16.14
N ARG A 254 3.83 6.42 -17.10
CA ARG A 254 4.60 7.25 -18.04
C ARG A 254 3.67 7.90 -19.06
N SER A 255 3.73 9.22 -19.17
CA SER A 255 3.08 9.93 -20.27
C SER A 255 4.01 9.96 -21.49
N ALA A 256 3.68 9.21 -22.54
CA ALA A 256 4.31 9.39 -23.85
C ALA A 256 3.63 10.55 -24.59
N THR A 257 4.03 11.79 -24.32
CA THR A 257 3.61 12.94 -25.15
C THR A 257 4.49 13.01 -26.39
N ALA A 258 3.88 12.83 -27.57
CA ALA A 258 4.54 12.69 -28.87
C ALA A 258 5.32 13.93 -29.38
N GLU A 259 5.31 15.07 -28.66
CA GLU A 259 5.80 16.34 -29.21
C GLU A 259 6.98 16.98 -28.48
N THR A 260 7.45 16.43 -27.35
CA THR A 260 8.70 16.87 -26.72
C THR A 260 9.32 15.72 -25.94
N ALA A 261 10.63 15.52 -26.10
CA ALA A 261 11.40 14.39 -25.57
C ALA A 261 11.59 14.39 -24.03
N SER A 262 10.63 14.91 -23.25
CA SER A 262 10.58 14.78 -21.80
C SER A 262 9.38 13.93 -21.40
N SER A 263 9.62 12.66 -21.08
CA SER A 263 8.63 11.79 -20.44
C SER A 263 8.34 12.35 -19.05
N THR A 264 7.12 12.84 -18.83
CA THR A 264 6.67 13.27 -17.50
C THR A 264 5.88 12.14 -16.84
N TRP A 265 6.12 11.93 -15.55
CA TRP A 265 5.38 10.95 -14.75
C TRP A 265 4.00 11.49 -14.41
N ARG A 266 2.95 10.70 -14.66
CA ARG A 266 1.58 11.00 -14.21
C ARG A 266 1.39 10.41 -12.83
N CYS A 267 1.20 11.28 -11.85
CA CYS A 267 0.86 10.90 -10.49
C CYS A 267 -0.63 10.52 -10.42
N ASN A 268 -0.90 9.23 -10.22
CA ASN A 268 -2.24 8.73 -9.91
C ASN A 268 -2.29 8.31 -8.44
N LEU A 269 -3.49 8.33 -7.87
CA LEU A 269 -3.72 8.06 -6.47
C LEU A 269 -4.99 7.22 -6.29
N LEU A 270 -4.83 6.06 -5.67
CA LEU A 270 -5.93 5.31 -5.07
C LEU A 270 -6.24 5.91 -3.70
N VAL A 271 -7.52 6.13 -3.42
CA VAL A 271 -8.00 6.47 -2.09
C VAL A 271 -9.16 5.58 -1.68
N THR A 272 -9.14 5.12 -0.44
CA THR A 272 -10.23 4.37 0.17
C THR A 272 -10.72 5.08 1.43
N CYS A 273 -11.99 4.89 1.75
CA CYS A 273 -12.57 5.41 2.99
C CYS A 273 -13.38 4.33 3.71
N ALA A 274 -13.43 4.43 5.05
CA ALA A 274 -14.14 3.46 5.89
C ALA A 274 -15.64 3.39 5.58
N ILE A 275 -16.22 4.50 5.11
CA ILE A 275 -17.62 4.62 4.74
C ILE A 275 -17.69 5.11 3.31
N GLY A 276 -18.06 4.22 2.38
CA GLY A 276 -18.29 4.57 0.97
C GLY A 276 -17.42 3.77 0.01
N GLN A 277 -16.97 4.44 -1.04
CA GLN A 277 -16.37 3.82 -2.22
C GLN A 277 -14.85 4.01 -2.26
N ALA A 278 -14.15 3.14 -2.98
CA ALA A 278 -12.78 3.38 -3.39
C ALA A 278 -12.75 4.23 -4.66
N LEU A 279 -11.87 5.24 -4.69
CA LEU A 279 -11.72 6.16 -5.81
C LEU A 279 -10.30 6.15 -6.36
N VAL A 280 -10.19 6.24 -7.68
CA VAL A 280 -8.94 6.44 -8.39
C VAL A 280 -8.91 7.85 -8.99
N TYR A 281 -7.92 8.63 -8.58
CA TYR A 281 -7.62 9.94 -9.15
C TYR A 281 -6.44 9.81 -10.09
N GLU A 282 -6.64 10.15 -11.36
CA GLU A 282 -5.58 10.10 -12.35
C GLU A 282 -5.00 11.47 -12.62
N ASN A 283 -3.71 11.49 -12.95
CA ASN A 283 -2.99 12.68 -13.39
C ASN A 283 -3.25 13.89 -12.48
N LEU A 284 -3.05 13.71 -11.17
CA LEU A 284 -3.39 14.70 -10.15
C LEU A 284 -2.76 16.05 -10.47
N PHE A 285 -1.52 16.11 -10.95
CA PHE A 285 -0.81 17.37 -11.28
C PHE A 285 -0.77 17.66 -12.79
N GLY A 286 -1.75 17.16 -13.54
CA GLY A 286 -1.90 17.43 -14.97
C GLY A 286 -2.16 18.91 -15.29
N ALA A 287 -2.25 19.21 -16.60
CA ALA A 287 -2.44 20.57 -17.11
C ALA A 287 -3.76 21.24 -16.66
N SER A 288 -4.71 20.47 -16.12
CA SER A 288 -5.90 21.02 -15.46
C SER A 288 -5.63 21.27 -13.97
N ASP A 289 -5.85 22.49 -13.53
CA ASP A 289 -5.79 22.83 -12.10
C ASP A 289 -6.85 22.08 -11.29
N HIS A 290 -7.96 21.70 -11.92
CA HIS A 290 -9.00 20.90 -11.32
C HIS A 290 -8.63 19.42 -11.29
N ILE A 291 -8.78 18.81 -10.11
CA ILE A 291 -8.80 17.35 -9.97
C ILE A 291 -10.09 16.88 -10.63
N GLU A 292 -9.97 16.06 -11.68
CA GLU A 292 -11.14 15.42 -12.29
C GLU A 292 -11.88 14.59 -11.24
N LYS A 293 -13.20 14.42 -11.40
CA LYS A 293 -13.97 13.57 -10.49
C LYS A 293 -13.35 12.17 -10.54
N GLY A 294 -12.74 11.75 -9.43
CA GLY A 294 -12.11 10.43 -9.33
C GLY A 294 -13.07 9.34 -9.75
N GLU A 295 -12.54 8.31 -10.41
CA GLU A 295 -13.33 7.18 -10.83
C GLU A 295 -13.64 6.29 -9.64
N VAL A 296 -14.93 6.02 -9.44
CA VAL A 296 -15.42 5.11 -8.43
C VAL A 296 -15.21 3.67 -8.89
N LEU A 297 -14.52 2.87 -8.09
CA LEU A 297 -14.34 1.46 -8.35
C LEU A 297 -15.65 0.68 -8.12
N MET A 298 -16.03 -0.07 -9.14
CA MET A 298 -17.26 -0.85 -9.17
C MET A 298 -17.34 -1.86 -8.03
N ASP A 299 -18.49 -1.94 -7.36
CA ASP A 299 -18.77 -2.86 -6.23
C ASP A 299 -17.88 -2.64 -5.01
N SER A 300 -17.07 -1.58 -4.96
CA SER A 300 -16.24 -1.28 -3.78
C SER A 300 -17.08 -0.98 -2.54
N ASP A 301 -18.27 -0.41 -2.72
CA ASP A 301 -19.28 -0.14 -1.70
C ASP A 301 -20.25 -1.30 -1.44
N ALA A 302 -20.13 -2.41 -2.18
CA ALA A 302 -20.94 -3.61 -1.93
C ALA A 302 -20.51 -4.33 -0.63
N PHE A 303 -19.40 -3.90 -0.03
CA PHE A 303 -18.80 -4.47 1.17
C PHE A 303 -18.78 -3.40 2.27
N ASP A 304 -19.04 -3.78 3.53
CA ASP A 304 -19.30 -2.85 4.64
C ASP A 304 -18.29 -1.69 4.74
N SER A 305 -17.01 -2.04 4.85
CA SER A 305 -15.90 -1.10 4.95
C SER A 305 -14.66 -1.62 4.23
N ILE A 306 -13.99 -0.70 3.52
CA ILE A 306 -12.68 -0.92 2.92
C ILE A 306 -11.64 -0.47 3.94
N PHE A 307 -10.71 -1.33 4.31
CA PHE A 307 -9.67 -1.01 5.29
C PHE A 307 -8.29 -0.83 4.68
N ALA A 308 -8.01 -1.56 3.59
CA ALA A 308 -6.71 -1.55 2.95
C ALA A 308 -6.84 -1.41 1.45
N GLY A 309 -5.84 -0.79 0.83
CA GLY A 309 -5.69 -0.69 -0.60
C GLY A 309 -4.21 -0.60 -0.96
N ILE A 310 -3.81 -1.23 -2.06
CA ILE A 310 -2.50 -1.05 -2.65
C ILE A 310 -2.63 -1.02 -4.17
N THR A 311 -1.61 -0.49 -4.82
CA THR A 311 -1.40 -0.65 -6.25
C THR A 311 -0.22 -1.58 -6.49
N ALA A 312 -0.40 -2.59 -7.32
CA ALA A 312 0.59 -3.63 -7.56
C ALA A 312 0.42 -4.21 -8.97
N ASP A 313 1.53 -4.51 -9.64
CA ASP A 313 1.54 -5.26 -10.91
C ASP A 313 1.44 -6.75 -10.58
N ILE A 314 0.21 -7.25 -10.38
CA ILE A 314 -0.05 -8.60 -9.87
C ILE A 314 -0.07 -9.66 -10.98
N ASP A 315 -0.20 -9.28 -12.25
CA ASP A 315 0.02 -10.19 -13.39
C ASP A 315 1.36 -10.03 -14.10
N LEU A 316 2.25 -9.19 -13.58
CA LEU A 316 3.61 -9.02 -14.06
C LEU A 316 3.61 -8.61 -15.55
N ASP A 317 2.70 -7.72 -15.95
CA ASP A 317 2.64 -7.15 -17.29
C ASP A 317 3.23 -5.75 -17.40
N GLY A 318 3.64 -5.16 -16.27
CA GLY A 318 4.26 -3.84 -16.17
C GLY A 318 3.28 -2.71 -15.89
N GLU A 319 1.97 -2.97 -15.89
CA GLU A 319 0.94 -2.01 -15.49
C GLU A 319 0.42 -2.33 -14.08
N ALA A 320 0.10 -1.29 -13.31
CA ALA A 320 -0.38 -1.48 -11.94
C ALA A 320 -1.88 -1.80 -11.90
N GLU A 321 -2.26 -2.88 -11.23
CA GLU A 321 -3.60 -3.14 -10.74
C GLU A 321 -3.86 -2.48 -9.38
N VAL A 322 -5.14 -2.37 -9.02
CA VAL A 322 -5.59 -1.96 -7.69
C VAL A 322 -6.10 -3.18 -6.94
N VAL A 323 -5.61 -3.38 -5.71
CA VAL A 323 -6.06 -4.44 -4.80
C VAL A 323 -6.63 -3.82 -3.53
N LEU A 324 -7.83 -4.23 -3.12
CA LEU A 324 -8.52 -3.74 -1.93
C LEU A 324 -8.76 -4.87 -0.93
N GLY A 325 -8.62 -4.56 0.36
CA GLY A 325 -8.98 -5.42 1.48
C GLY A 325 -10.17 -4.85 2.25
N THR A 326 -11.15 -5.71 2.56
CA THR A 326 -12.40 -5.32 3.24
C THR A 326 -12.57 -6.00 4.59
N ASP A 327 -13.44 -5.43 5.43
CA ASP A 327 -13.85 -6.04 6.71
C ASP A 327 -14.59 -7.38 6.50
N SER A 328 -15.30 -7.49 5.38
CA SER A 328 -16.09 -8.67 5.00
C SER A 328 -15.26 -9.89 4.57
N GLN A 329 -13.94 -9.88 4.80
CA GLN A 329 -12.99 -10.94 4.43
C GLN A 329 -12.89 -11.15 2.91
N VAL A 330 -13.30 -10.13 2.14
CA VAL A 330 -13.24 -10.14 0.68
C VAL A 330 -12.11 -9.23 0.23
N MET A 331 -11.21 -9.79 -0.56
CA MET A 331 -10.29 -9.00 -1.36
C MET A 331 -10.97 -8.63 -2.69
N LEU A 332 -10.57 -7.53 -3.32
CA LEU A 332 -11.03 -7.15 -4.66
C LEU A 332 -9.82 -6.72 -5.47
N ALA A 333 -9.73 -7.12 -6.73
CA ALA A 333 -8.71 -6.66 -7.65
C ALA A 333 -9.34 -5.99 -8.87
N TYR A 334 -8.70 -4.93 -9.36
CA TYR A 334 -9.14 -4.15 -10.51
C TYR A 334 -7.98 -3.90 -11.46
N LYS A 335 -8.27 -4.00 -12.76
CA LYS A 335 -7.33 -3.68 -13.82
C LYS A 335 -7.92 -2.60 -14.72
N GLU A 336 -7.06 -1.77 -15.29
CA GLU A 336 -7.48 -0.84 -16.34
C GLU A 336 -7.88 -1.61 -17.61
N ARG A 337 -8.94 -1.16 -18.29
CA ARG A 337 -9.30 -1.67 -19.62
C ARG A 337 -8.25 -1.22 -20.62
N SER A 338 -7.66 -2.18 -21.32
CA SER A 338 -6.91 -1.88 -22.53
C SER A 338 -7.89 -1.61 -23.68
N ASP A 339 -7.56 -0.67 -24.57
CA ASP A 339 -8.42 -0.39 -25.75
C ASP A 339 -8.62 -1.64 -26.64
N ASP A 340 -7.72 -2.61 -26.57
CA ASP A 340 -7.77 -3.88 -27.32
C ASP A 340 -8.88 -4.84 -26.85
N ASP A 341 -9.33 -4.76 -25.60
CA ASP A 341 -10.37 -5.65 -25.03
C ASP A 341 -11.76 -5.39 -25.64
N THR A 342 -11.95 -4.24 -26.30
CA THR A 342 -13.21 -3.87 -26.95
C THR A 342 -13.48 -4.67 -28.24
N SER A 343 -12.50 -5.43 -28.73
CA SER A 343 -12.61 -6.22 -29.97
C SER A 343 -13.11 -7.67 -29.76
N GLY A 344 -13.19 -8.16 -28.52
CA GLY A 344 -13.54 -9.55 -28.19
C GLY A 344 -15.03 -9.87 -28.03
N CYS A 345 -15.92 -8.87 -27.96
CA CYS A 345 -17.35 -9.07 -27.67
C CYS A 345 -18.27 -8.87 -28.89
N GLN A 346 -17.93 -9.43 -30.05
CA GLN A 346 -18.88 -9.65 -31.15
C GLN A 346 -18.60 -10.94 -31.93
N ALA A 347 -18.48 -12.09 -31.27
CA ALA A 347 -18.50 -13.37 -32.00
C ALA A 347 -18.84 -14.59 -31.11
N ALA A 348 -20.08 -14.70 -30.64
CA ALA A 348 -20.71 -15.99 -30.34
C ALA A 348 -22.23 -15.87 -30.15
N LYS A 349 -22.95 -15.39 -31.17
CA LYS A 349 -24.35 -15.79 -31.34
C LYS A 349 -24.34 -17.02 -32.25
N SER A 350 -24.14 -18.21 -31.68
CA SER A 350 -24.48 -19.44 -32.40
C SER A 350 -25.99 -19.64 -32.30
N SER A 351 -26.60 -19.62 -33.46
CA SER A 351 -27.96 -20.02 -33.75
C SER A 351 -28.21 -21.46 -33.28
N VAL A 352 -29.18 -21.66 -32.39
CA VAL A 352 -29.81 -22.97 -32.19
C VAL A 352 -31.25 -22.84 -32.62
N GLU A 353 -31.56 -23.53 -33.72
CA GLU A 353 -32.88 -23.66 -34.29
C GLU A 353 -33.80 -24.49 -33.37
N LEU A 354 -35.02 -24.01 -33.23
CA LEU A 354 -36.13 -24.69 -32.57
C LEU A 354 -36.56 -25.92 -33.37
N SER A 355 -36.63 -27.09 -32.72
CA SER A 355 -37.63 -28.10 -33.02
C SER A 355 -37.95 -28.91 -31.76
N GLY A 356 -39.23 -28.99 -31.41
CA GLY A 356 -39.76 -29.80 -30.32
C GLY A 356 -40.11 -31.22 -30.78
N ASP A 357 -40.16 -32.17 -29.85
CA ASP A 357 -41.42 -32.82 -29.44
C ASP A 357 -41.23 -33.80 -28.27
N ASP A 358 -42.35 -34.02 -27.59
CA ASP A 358 -42.64 -34.72 -26.34
C ASP A 358 -42.03 -36.12 -26.08
N SER A 359 -41.87 -36.49 -24.79
CA SER A 359 -42.54 -37.64 -24.11
C SER A 359 -41.79 -38.18 -22.87
N PHE A 360 -42.46 -38.20 -21.71
CA PHE A 360 -42.15 -38.96 -20.48
C PHE A 360 -42.59 -40.46 -20.62
N PRO A 361 -42.18 -41.47 -19.79
CA PRO A 361 -42.27 -41.46 -18.32
C PRO A 361 -41.23 -42.28 -17.49
N ALA A 362 -41.47 -42.23 -16.18
CA ALA A 362 -40.67 -42.59 -15.00
C ALA A 362 -40.33 -44.07 -14.75
N HIS A 363 -39.28 -44.30 -13.94
CA HIS A 363 -39.28 -45.33 -12.87
C HIS A 363 -38.21 -45.07 -11.78
N GLU A 364 -38.64 -45.22 -10.52
CA GLU A 364 -37.90 -45.07 -9.26
C GLU A 364 -36.82 -46.15 -9.01
N LYS A 365 -35.71 -45.79 -8.33
CA LYS A 365 -35.31 -46.32 -7.00
C LYS A 365 -33.96 -45.79 -6.46
N ALA A 366 -34.06 -45.17 -5.28
CA ALA A 366 -33.22 -45.27 -4.06
C ALA A 366 -31.77 -44.69 -3.99
N PRO A 367 -31.32 -44.27 -2.79
CA PRO A 367 -30.42 -43.13 -2.61
C PRO A 367 -28.99 -43.52 -2.20
N THR A 368 -28.02 -42.67 -2.56
CA THR A 368 -26.68 -42.66 -1.94
C THR A 368 -26.18 -41.22 -1.80
N LEU A 369 -25.62 -40.95 -0.62
CA LEU A 369 -25.13 -39.67 -0.10
C LEU A 369 -24.26 -38.88 -1.08
N SER A 370 -24.47 -37.56 -1.12
CA SER A 370 -23.44 -36.58 -1.51
C SER A 370 -23.59 -35.28 -0.72
N THR A 371 -22.51 -34.97 -0.01
CA THR A 371 -21.92 -33.68 0.31
C THR A 371 -22.69 -32.44 -0.14
N GLU A 372 -23.12 -31.67 0.86
CA GLU A 372 -23.74 -30.35 0.74
C GLU A 372 -22.79 -29.39 0.00
N SER A 373 -23.20 -28.95 -1.21
CA SER A 373 -22.70 -27.72 -1.81
C SER A 373 -23.46 -26.56 -1.20
N VAL A 374 -22.77 -25.72 -0.43
CA VAL A 374 -23.28 -24.38 -0.12
C VAL A 374 -22.97 -23.51 -1.32
N GLN A 375 -23.86 -23.59 -2.31
CA GLN A 375 -23.92 -22.69 -3.44
C GLN A 375 -24.31 -21.30 -2.89
N ASN A 376 -23.40 -20.33 -3.00
CA ASN A 376 -23.66 -18.97 -2.55
C ASN A 376 -24.76 -18.33 -3.39
N MET A 377 -25.59 -17.58 -2.68
CA MET A 377 -27.00 -17.31 -2.96
C MET A 377 -27.25 -15.97 -3.69
N TRP A 378 -26.28 -15.50 -4.49
CA TRP A 378 -26.26 -14.11 -4.98
C TRP A 378 -25.96 -13.92 -6.47
N ASP A 379 -25.98 -14.99 -7.29
CA ASP A 379 -25.82 -14.85 -8.75
C ASP A 379 -27.14 -14.61 -9.51
N ASP A 380 -28.31 -14.75 -8.88
CA ASP A 380 -29.60 -14.59 -9.55
C ASP A 380 -30.47 -13.51 -8.89
N LEU A 381 -30.20 -12.25 -9.23
CA LEU A 381 -31.19 -11.16 -9.13
C LEU A 381 -31.28 -10.45 -10.48
N GLU A 382 -31.72 -11.20 -11.49
CA GLU A 382 -32.33 -10.60 -12.68
C GLU A 382 -33.65 -9.91 -12.28
N MET A 383 -33.74 -8.63 -12.63
CA MET A 383 -34.89 -7.77 -12.43
C MET A 383 -36.17 -8.36 -13.05
N VAL A 384 -37.18 -8.62 -12.22
CA VAL A 384 -38.55 -8.92 -12.67
C VAL A 384 -39.21 -7.62 -13.15
N PRO A 385 -39.67 -7.50 -14.42
CA PRO A 385 -40.44 -6.34 -14.82
C PRO A 385 -41.89 -6.48 -14.33
N VAL A 386 -42.30 -5.56 -13.46
CA VAL A 386 -43.71 -5.34 -13.14
C VAL A 386 -44.37 -4.71 -14.37
N THR A 387 -45.39 -5.38 -14.88
CA THR A 387 -46.25 -4.86 -15.95
C THR A 387 -47.18 -3.82 -15.36
N ASP A 388 -46.94 -2.55 -15.67
CA ASP A 388 -48.00 -1.56 -15.73
C ASP A 388 -47.76 -0.61 -16.90
N THR A 389 -48.77 -0.52 -17.73
CA THR A 389 -48.88 0.35 -18.90
C THR A 389 -48.78 1.82 -18.49
N ASP A 390 -47.70 2.49 -18.86
CA ASP A 390 -47.78 3.82 -19.46
C ASP A 390 -46.47 4.22 -20.14
N THR A 391 -46.63 4.82 -21.33
CA THR A 391 -45.57 5.10 -22.30
C THR A 391 -44.68 6.25 -21.82
N PHE A 392 -43.51 5.94 -21.26
CA PHE A 392 -42.40 6.89 -21.14
C PHE A 392 -41.18 6.34 -21.85
N VAL A 393 -40.76 7.02 -22.91
CA VAL A 393 -39.49 6.79 -23.59
C VAL A 393 -38.38 7.14 -22.61
N ALA A 394 -37.79 6.13 -21.97
CA ALA A 394 -36.59 6.30 -21.17
C ALA A 394 -35.44 6.76 -22.08
N PRO A 395 -34.64 7.75 -21.69
CA PRO A 395 -33.40 8.05 -22.39
C PRO A 395 -32.49 6.81 -22.31
N GLU A 396 -31.86 6.45 -23.43
CA GLU A 396 -30.89 5.35 -23.48
C GLU A 396 -29.89 5.47 -22.32
N PRO A 397 -29.56 4.38 -21.61
CA PRO A 397 -28.55 4.44 -20.58
C PRO A 397 -27.24 4.85 -21.24
N VAL A 398 -26.76 6.05 -20.92
CA VAL A 398 -25.40 6.46 -21.22
C VAL A 398 -24.51 5.48 -20.47
N VAL A 399 -23.98 4.48 -21.18
CA VAL A 399 -22.99 3.56 -20.66
C VAL A 399 -21.75 4.40 -20.40
N VAL A 400 -21.60 4.89 -19.17
CA VAL A 400 -20.34 5.48 -18.72
C VAL A 400 -19.34 4.35 -18.78
N GLN A 401 -18.48 4.38 -19.80
CA GLN A 401 -17.45 3.38 -20.00
C GLN A 401 -16.45 3.55 -18.87
N ARG A 402 -16.55 2.68 -17.87
CA ARG A 402 -15.61 2.64 -16.74
C ARG A 402 -14.26 2.17 -17.25
N LYS A 403 -13.22 2.86 -16.83
CA LYS A 403 -11.83 2.59 -17.18
C LYS A 403 -11.32 1.41 -16.37
N TRP A 404 -11.67 1.36 -15.08
CA TRP A 404 -11.29 0.27 -14.19
C TRP A 404 -12.35 -0.83 -14.18
N GLN A 405 -11.90 -2.07 -14.39
CA GLN A 405 -12.74 -3.26 -14.37
C GLN A 405 -12.33 -4.20 -13.26
N ARG A 406 -13.33 -4.70 -12.53
CA ARG A 406 -13.14 -5.70 -11.49
C ARG A 406 -12.71 -7.02 -12.13
N LEU A 407 -11.62 -7.60 -11.64
CA LEU A 407 -11.15 -8.90 -12.06
C LEU A 407 -12.03 -10.01 -11.46
N SER A 408 -12.30 -11.03 -12.25
CA SER A 408 -13.09 -12.19 -11.80
C SER A 408 -12.28 -13.06 -10.83
N ARG A 409 -12.92 -13.69 -9.84
CA ARG A 409 -12.22 -14.62 -8.91
C ARG A 409 -11.50 -15.76 -9.63
N SER A 410 -11.98 -16.19 -10.81
CA SER A 410 -11.28 -17.18 -11.63
C SER A 410 -9.94 -16.70 -12.19
N GLN A 411 -9.74 -15.39 -12.30
CA GLN A 411 -8.49 -14.79 -12.79
C GLN A 411 -7.53 -14.45 -11.65
N TRP A 412 -8.02 -14.29 -10.43
CA TRP A 412 -7.24 -13.99 -9.24
C TRP A 412 -7.96 -14.61 -8.02
N ASP A 413 -7.41 -15.71 -7.50
CA ASP A 413 -7.99 -16.40 -6.35
C ASP A 413 -6.98 -16.45 -5.21
N MET A 414 -7.33 -15.79 -4.11
CA MET A 414 -6.55 -15.73 -2.89
C MET A 414 -7.51 -15.90 -1.72
N GLU A 415 -7.35 -16.98 -0.98
CA GLU A 415 -8.17 -17.27 0.19
C GLU A 415 -7.49 -16.75 1.45
N THR A 416 -8.11 -15.76 2.08
CA THR A 416 -7.70 -15.25 3.40
C THR A 416 -8.86 -15.36 4.37
N PHE A 417 -8.56 -15.55 5.65
CA PHE A 417 -9.58 -15.60 6.70
C PHE A 417 -9.49 -14.38 7.59
N GLY A 418 -10.65 -13.80 7.91
CA GLY A 418 -10.76 -12.62 8.75
C GLY A 418 -10.70 -11.29 7.99
N ALA A 419 -10.98 -10.21 8.71
CA ALA A 419 -10.97 -8.85 8.16
C ALA A 419 -9.55 -8.49 7.69
N ILE A 420 -9.42 -7.88 6.51
CA ILE A 420 -8.12 -7.51 5.94
C ILE A 420 -7.78 -6.08 6.38
N TYR A 421 -6.74 -5.91 7.19
CA TYR A 421 -6.36 -4.61 7.75
C TYR A 421 -5.26 -3.90 7.00
N SER A 422 -4.38 -4.65 6.32
CA SER A 422 -3.25 -4.09 5.61
C SER A 422 -2.78 -5.04 4.51
N LEU A 423 -2.32 -4.45 3.42
CA LEU A 423 -1.83 -5.13 2.23
C LEU A 423 -0.48 -4.55 1.87
N LEU A 424 0.37 -5.39 1.26
CA LEU A 424 1.68 -4.95 0.83
C LEU A 424 2.22 -5.79 -0.32
N TRP A 425 2.81 -5.12 -1.31
CA TRP A 425 3.47 -5.72 -2.47
C TRP A 425 4.97 -5.41 -2.42
N GLN A 426 5.80 -6.41 -2.12
CA GLN A 426 7.24 -6.20 -1.95
C GLN A 426 8.02 -7.50 -2.17
N ASP A 427 9.20 -7.39 -2.78
CA ASP A 427 10.21 -8.46 -2.88
C ASP A 427 10.97 -8.61 -1.56
N VAL A 428 10.49 -9.53 -0.73
CA VAL A 428 11.01 -9.87 0.61
C VAL A 428 12.11 -10.92 0.53
N ASN A 429 12.02 -11.86 -0.42
CA ASN A 429 13.00 -12.93 -0.58
C ASN A 429 14.22 -12.52 -1.45
N HIS A 430 14.18 -11.34 -2.06
CA HIS A 430 15.19 -10.78 -2.95
C HIS A 430 15.45 -11.59 -4.23
N ASP A 431 14.44 -12.30 -4.73
CA ASP A 431 14.50 -13.02 -6.00
C ASP A 431 14.15 -12.16 -7.23
N GLY A 432 13.70 -10.92 -7.00
CA GLY A 432 13.30 -9.96 -8.03
C GLY A 432 11.81 -9.98 -8.39
N VAL A 433 11.02 -10.86 -7.78
CA VAL A 433 9.57 -10.95 -7.95
C VAL A 433 8.90 -10.59 -6.62
N PRO A 434 8.05 -9.55 -6.56
CA PRO A 434 7.42 -9.18 -5.31
C PRO A 434 6.41 -10.22 -4.82
N GLU A 435 6.34 -10.39 -3.51
CA GLU A 435 5.27 -11.13 -2.83
C GLU A 435 4.12 -10.21 -2.42
N LEU A 436 2.92 -10.79 -2.38
CA LEU A 436 1.75 -10.15 -1.80
C LEU A 436 1.60 -10.59 -0.33
N LEU A 437 1.81 -9.65 0.57
CA LEU A 437 1.63 -9.82 2.00
C LEU A 437 0.25 -9.31 2.41
N VAL A 438 -0.49 -10.14 3.13
CA VAL A 438 -1.85 -9.82 3.59
C VAL A 438 -1.93 -9.94 5.10
N ALA A 439 -2.15 -8.83 5.79
CA ALA A 439 -2.43 -8.82 7.21
C ALA A 439 -3.93 -8.80 7.45
N SER A 440 -4.39 -9.82 8.17
CA SER A 440 -5.79 -10.01 8.52
C SER A 440 -5.96 -10.15 10.03
N SER A 441 -7.21 -10.19 10.49
CA SER A 441 -7.53 -10.48 11.89
C SER A 441 -7.10 -11.86 12.38
N THR A 442 -6.68 -12.78 11.50
CA THR A 442 -6.17 -14.11 11.88
C THR A 442 -4.65 -14.20 11.89
N GLY A 443 -3.98 -13.27 11.20
CA GLY A 443 -2.55 -13.31 11.02
C GLY A 443 -2.10 -12.78 9.67
N ILE A 444 -0.87 -13.14 9.29
CA ILE A 444 -0.18 -12.63 8.11
C ILE A 444 0.02 -13.75 7.12
N TYR A 445 -0.46 -13.55 5.91
CA TYR A 445 -0.32 -14.46 4.79
C TYR A 445 0.79 -13.93 3.87
N VAL A 446 1.66 -14.83 3.44
CA VAL A 446 2.71 -14.56 2.45
C VAL A 446 2.35 -15.32 1.18
N TYR A 447 2.05 -14.58 0.11
CA TYR A 447 1.74 -15.15 -1.20
C TYR A 447 2.86 -14.85 -2.20
N GLU A 448 3.46 -15.91 -2.72
CA GLU A 448 4.38 -15.82 -3.85
C GLU A 448 3.62 -16.02 -5.16
N ALA A 449 4.08 -15.37 -6.23
CA ALA A 449 3.60 -15.66 -7.57
C ALA A 449 3.96 -17.10 -7.97
N ASP A 450 3.10 -17.76 -8.74
CA ASP A 450 3.37 -19.09 -9.28
C ASP A 450 4.64 -19.07 -10.16
N PRO A 451 5.68 -19.86 -9.83
CA PRO A 451 6.91 -19.90 -10.60
C PRO A 451 6.72 -20.22 -12.08
N GLU A 452 5.75 -21.07 -12.44
CA GLU A 452 5.47 -21.39 -13.85
C GLU A 452 4.96 -20.15 -14.60
N PHE A 453 4.08 -19.39 -13.96
CA PHE A 453 3.55 -18.14 -14.49
C PHE A 453 4.65 -17.08 -14.65
N VAL A 454 5.50 -16.92 -13.64
CA VAL A 454 6.65 -15.99 -13.68
C VAL A 454 7.60 -16.34 -14.83
N MET A 455 7.96 -17.62 -14.96
CA MET A 455 8.85 -18.10 -16.02
C MET A 455 8.26 -17.84 -17.41
N GLN A 456 6.97 -18.10 -17.59
CA GLN A 456 6.28 -17.81 -18.86
C GLN A 456 6.34 -16.32 -19.20
N LYS A 457 6.08 -15.44 -18.24
CA LYS A 457 6.16 -13.98 -18.45
C LYS A 457 7.57 -13.54 -18.79
N LEU A 458 8.57 -14.05 -18.08
CA LEU A 458 9.98 -13.78 -18.37
C LEU A 458 10.37 -14.22 -19.79
N GLU A 459 9.95 -15.40 -20.23
CA GLU A 459 10.17 -15.88 -21.60
C GLU A 459 9.53 -14.97 -22.66
N CYS A 460 8.32 -14.46 -22.40
CA CYS A 460 7.66 -13.49 -23.28
C CYS A 460 8.48 -12.19 -23.39
N VAL A 461 8.96 -11.66 -22.26
CA VAL A 461 9.80 -10.45 -22.24
C VAL A 461 11.12 -10.67 -22.98
N LEU A 462 11.80 -11.79 -22.73
CA LEU A 462 13.05 -12.15 -23.41
C LEU A 462 12.85 -12.28 -24.93
N SER A 463 11.73 -12.88 -25.35
CA SER A 463 11.38 -13.02 -26.76
C SER A 463 11.13 -11.68 -27.43
N ALA A 464 10.42 -10.76 -26.75
CA ALA A 464 10.18 -9.40 -27.25
C ALA A 464 11.50 -8.61 -27.39
N LEU A 465 12.40 -8.75 -26.42
CA LEU A 465 13.72 -8.11 -26.48
C LEU A 465 14.59 -8.69 -27.60
N GLN A 466 14.62 -10.01 -27.79
CA GLN A 466 15.40 -10.65 -28.86
C GLN A 466 14.84 -10.33 -30.26
N GLY A 467 13.52 -10.28 -30.40
CA GLY A 467 12.86 -9.85 -31.65
C GLY A 467 13.19 -8.40 -32.03
N SER A 468 13.42 -7.52 -31.05
CA SER A 468 13.79 -6.13 -31.29
C SER A 468 15.25 -5.91 -31.75
N VAL A 469 16.11 -6.91 -31.61
CA VAL A 469 17.54 -6.82 -31.98
C VAL A 469 17.78 -7.17 -33.47
N VAL A 470 16.84 -7.86 -34.12
CA VAL A 470 17.00 -8.30 -35.52
C VAL A 470 16.70 -7.19 -36.55
N ASP A 471 16.05 -6.09 -36.13
CA ASP A 471 15.68 -4.95 -37.00
C ASP A 471 16.54 -3.69 -36.80
N ARG A 472 17.82 -3.82 -36.41
CA ARG A 472 18.79 -2.70 -36.39
C ARG A 472 19.96 -2.85 -37.34
#